data_AF-A0A961HPG8-F1
#
_entry.id   AF-A0A961HPG8-F1
#
_cell.length_a   1.000
_cell.length_b   1.000
_cell.length_c   1.000
_cell.angle_alpha   90.00
_cell.angle_beta   90.00
_cell.angle_gamma   90.00
#
_symmetry.space_group_name_H-M   'P 1'
#
loop_
_entity.id
_entity.type
_entity.pdbx_description
1 polymer ?
#
loop_
_entity_poly.entity_id
_entity_poly.type
_entity_poly.pdbx_seq_one_letter_code
_entity_poly.pdbx_strand_id
1 'polypeptide(L)'
;MRLPDEPLVTSAGDEAAIGSAGTGLPPHRLASVNALFVDPTAAGQGVGAALHDVAVTAIREAGLVPVLDVVSRNTAAVRLYERRGWRLIGTGRPDWLPDEWDPVWYMTLD
;
A
#
# COMPACT_ATOMS: atom_id res chain seq x y z
N MET A 1 -5.37 -1.96 -12.08
CA MET A 1 -6.45 -2.24 -11.12
C MET A 1 -7.76 -1.66 -11.60
N ARG A 2 -8.87 -2.40 -11.48
CA ARG A 2 -10.21 -1.81 -11.51
C ARG A 2 -10.54 -1.39 -10.08
N LEU A 3 -11.04 -0.17 -9.87
CA LEU A 3 -11.54 0.24 -8.56
C LEU A 3 -12.71 -0.68 -8.18
N PRO A 4 -12.83 -1.11 -6.91
CA PRO A 4 -13.96 -1.92 -6.50
C PRO A 4 -15.28 -1.17 -6.73
N ASP A 5 -16.36 -1.93 -6.94
CA ASP A 5 -17.69 -1.36 -7.16
C ASP A 5 -18.29 -0.79 -5.84
N GLU A 6 -17.71 -1.16 -4.69
CA GLU A 6 -18.04 -0.61 -3.38
C GLU A 6 -17.25 0.69 -3.08
N PRO A 7 -17.85 1.65 -2.35
CA PRO A 7 -17.18 2.91 -2.05
C PRO A 7 -15.94 2.68 -1.18
N LEU A 8 -14.80 3.20 -1.64
CA LEU A 8 -13.54 3.17 -0.92
C LEU A 8 -13.58 4.11 0.29
N VAL A 9 -12.96 3.69 1.39
CA VAL A 9 -12.71 4.57 2.53
C VAL A 9 -11.84 5.74 2.06
N THR A 10 -12.28 6.97 2.35
CA THR A 10 -11.55 8.19 1.99
C THR A 10 -11.26 9.00 3.25
N SER A 11 -10.01 9.37 3.48
CA SER A 11 -9.59 10.28 4.56
C SER A 11 -8.56 11.30 4.05
N ALA A 12 -8.30 12.34 4.84
CA ALA A 12 -7.27 13.36 4.54
C ALA A 12 -5.82 12.83 4.70
N GLY A 13 -5.59 11.54 4.43
CA GLY A 13 -4.27 10.90 4.56
C GLY A 13 -3.99 10.25 5.92
N ASP A 14 -5.02 10.03 6.74
CA ASP A 14 -4.87 9.20 7.95
C ASP A 14 -4.86 7.71 7.53
N GLU A 15 -3.64 7.20 7.35
CA GLU A 15 -3.36 5.81 6.98
C GLU A 15 -3.92 4.82 8.01
N ALA A 16 -3.81 5.14 9.31
CA ALA A 16 -4.29 4.26 10.36
C ALA A 16 -5.82 4.14 10.34
N ALA A 17 -6.53 5.25 10.13
CA ALA A 17 -7.97 5.25 9.99
C ALA A 17 -8.43 4.50 8.73
N ILE A 18 -7.80 4.75 7.58
CA ILE A 18 -8.15 4.05 6.32
C ILE A 18 -7.85 2.56 6.44
N GLY A 19 -6.66 2.20 6.93
CA GLY A 19 -6.25 0.81 7.12
C GLY A 19 -7.21 0.07 8.06
N SER A 20 -7.59 0.71 9.17
CA SER A 20 -8.50 0.11 10.15
C SER A 20 -9.90 -0.10 9.58
N ALA A 21 -10.45 0.91 8.89
CA ALA A 21 -11.76 0.79 8.25
C ALA A 21 -11.76 -0.25 7.10
N GLY A 22 -10.70 -0.31 6.30
CA GLY A 22 -10.59 -1.18 5.13
C GLY A 22 -10.24 -2.65 5.44
N THR A 23 -9.67 -2.92 6.60
CA THR A 23 -9.35 -4.28 7.09
C THR A 23 -10.34 -4.79 8.15
N GLY A 24 -11.07 -3.88 8.82
CA GLY A 24 -11.89 -4.21 9.99
C GLY A 24 -11.08 -4.51 11.25
N LEU A 25 -9.77 -4.22 11.24
CA LEU A 25 -8.86 -4.47 12.37
C LEU A 25 -8.48 -3.16 13.07
N PRO A 26 -8.22 -3.16 14.38
CA PRO A 26 -7.75 -1.96 15.06
C PRO A 26 -6.32 -1.60 14.61
N PRO A 27 -5.91 -0.31 14.67
CA PRO A 27 -4.61 0.13 14.14
C PRO A 27 -3.38 -0.64 14.66
N HIS A 28 -3.38 -1.06 15.94
CA HIS A 28 -2.28 -1.82 16.54
C HIS A 28 -2.13 -3.27 16.01
N ARG A 29 -3.05 -3.71 15.13
CA ARG A 29 -2.96 -4.99 14.41
C ARG A 29 -2.45 -4.84 12.98
N LEU A 30 -2.17 -3.62 12.55
CA LEU A 30 -1.69 -3.29 11.21
C LEU A 30 -0.22 -2.86 11.26
N ALA A 31 0.52 -3.13 10.19
CA ALA A 31 1.85 -2.58 9.99
C ALA A 31 2.04 -2.17 8.52
N SER A 32 2.60 -0.99 8.30
CA SER A 32 2.78 -0.43 6.97
C SER A 32 4.11 -0.84 6.34
N VAL A 33 4.08 -1.27 5.08
CA VAL A 33 5.25 -1.30 4.21
C VAL A 33 5.45 0.11 3.66
N ASN A 34 6.22 0.92 4.38
CA ASN A 34 6.48 2.31 4.02
C ASN A 34 7.84 2.49 3.32
N ALA A 35 7.92 3.48 2.42
CA ALA A 35 9.15 3.96 1.80
C ALA A 35 10.02 2.88 1.10
N LEU A 36 9.40 2.06 0.25
CA LEU A 36 10.12 1.06 -0.55
C LEU A 36 10.54 1.62 -1.91
N PHE A 37 11.85 1.76 -2.10
CA PHE A 37 12.45 2.29 -3.33
C PHE A 37 13.56 1.38 -3.85
N VAL A 38 13.74 1.39 -5.17
CA VAL A 38 14.82 0.69 -5.85
C VAL A 38 15.53 1.69 -6.73
N ASP A 39 16.87 1.62 -6.77
CA ASP A 39 17.64 2.40 -7.71
C ASP A 39 17.19 2.12 -9.16
N PRO A 40 16.96 3.15 -10.00
CA PRO A 40 16.49 2.94 -11.37
C PRO A 40 17.37 2.01 -12.19
N THR A 41 18.68 1.97 -11.94
CA THR A 41 19.64 1.09 -12.65
C THR A 41 19.50 -0.38 -12.23
N ALA A 42 18.87 -0.65 -11.09
CA ALA A 42 18.56 -1.99 -10.58
C ALA A 42 17.10 -2.41 -10.84
N ALA A 43 16.30 -1.58 -11.53
CA ALA A 43 14.92 -1.89 -11.86
C ALA A 43 14.81 -3.12 -12.79
N GLY A 44 13.74 -3.90 -12.64
CA GLY A 44 13.50 -5.11 -13.45
C GLY A 44 14.33 -6.32 -13.05
N GLN A 45 15.23 -6.21 -12.07
CA GLN A 45 16.10 -7.31 -11.61
C GLN A 45 15.54 -8.07 -10.39
N GLY A 46 14.29 -7.81 -10.00
CA GLY A 46 13.66 -8.46 -8.84
C GLY A 46 14.03 -7.87 -7.48
N VAL A 47 14.83 -6.80 -7.40
CA VAL A 47 15.21 -6.18 -6.12
C VAL A 47 14.00 -5.68 -5.33
N GLY A 48 13.07 -4.96 -5.97
CA GLY A 48 11.86 -4.47 -5.29
C GLY A 48 10.95 -5.60 -4.82
N ALA A 49 10.96 -6.73 -5.54
CA ALA A 49 10.28 -7.95 -5.13
C ALA A 49 10.92 -8.55 -3.87
N ALA A 50 12.25 -8.66 -3.83
CA ALA A 50 12.97 -9.18 -2.67
C ALA A 50 12.80 -8.29 -1.42
N LEU A 51 12.91 -6.97 -1.56
CA LEU A 51 12.67 -6.02 -0.46
C LEU A 51 11.25 -6.14 0.10
N HIS A 52 10.27 -6.26 -0.81
CA HIS A 52 8.87 -6.43 -0.45
C HIS A 52 8.64 -7.72 0.35
N ASP A 53 9.19 -8.84 -0.13
CA ASP A 53 9.00 -10.14 0.51
C ASP A 53 9.59 -10.16 1.94
N VAL A 54 10.74 -9.50 2.15
CA VAL A 54 11.35 -9.32 3.48
C VAL A 54 10.43 -8.51 4.40
N ALA A 55 9.91 -7.37 3.94
CA ALA A 55 9.03 -6.52 4.74
C ALA A 55 7.75 -7.25 5.14
N VAL A 56 7.09 -7.93 4.19
CA VAL A 56 5.87 -8.70 4.46
C VAL A 56 6.12 -9.86 5.40
N THR A 57 7.25 -10.55 5.25
CA THR A 57 7.63 -11.65 6.16
C THR A 57 7.76 -11.14 7.59
N ALA A 58 8.50 -10.04 7.79
CA ALA A 58 8.66 -9.45 9.12
C ALA A 58 7.33 -9.02 9.77
N ILE A 59 6.42 -8.43 8.98
CA ILE A 59 5.07 -8.05 9.46
C ILE A 59 4.26 -9.27 9.89
N ARG A 60 4.27 -10.34 9.07
CA ARG A 60 3.53 -11.57 9.36
C ARG A 60 4.11 -12.32 10.56
N GLU A 61 5.43 -12.37 10.70
CA GLU A 61 6.11 -12.95 11.87
C GLU A 61 5.76 -12.21 13.17
N ALA A 62 5.47 -10.91 13.10
CA ALA A 62 4.96 -10.12 14.22
C ALA A 62 3.45 -10.33 14.51
N GLY A 63 2.74 -11.15 13.72
CA GLY A 63 1.31 -11.40 13.87
C GLY A 63 0.41 -10.22 13.45
N LEU A 64 0.95 -9.32 12.62
CA LEU A 64 0.29 -8.12 12.12
C LEU A 64 -0.15 -8.28 10.66
N VAL A 65 -1.10 -7.46 10.23
CA VAL A 65 -1.59 -7.43 8.84
C VAL A 65 -0.84 -6.35 8.04
N PRO A 66 -0.21 -6.71 6.90
CA PRO A 66 0.46 -5.74 6.05
C PRO A 66 -0.51 -4.78 5.37
N VAL A 67 -0.23 -3.49 5.49
CA VAL A 67 -0.88 -2.41 4.74
C VAL A 67 0.19 -1.57 4.01
N LEU A 68 -0.20 -0.79 3.02
CA LEU A 68 0.66 0.22 2.39
C LEU A 68 -0.19 1.30 1.71
N ASP A 69 0.43 2.43 1.41
CA ASP A 69 -0.07 3.38 0.41
C ASP A 69 0.82 3.40 -0.84
N VAL A 70 0.22 3.73 -1.99
CA VAL A 70 0.93 3.88 -3.25
C VAL A 70 0.32 4.99 -4.09
N VAL A 71 1.16 5.88 -4.63
CA VAL A 71 0.74 6.84 -5.65
C VAL A 71 0.26 6.07 -6.87
N SER A 72 -1.02 6.18 -7.20
CA SER A 72 -1.70 5.39 -8.24
C SER A 72 -1.07 5.52 -9.64
N ARG A 73 -0.42 6.66 -9.93
CA ARG A 73 0.35 6.89 -11.17
C ARG A 73 1.64 6.08 -11.27
N ASN A 74 2.17 5.55 -10.16
CA ASN A 74 3.35 4.67 -10.18
C ASN A 74 2.98 3.26 -10.65
N THR A 75 2.82 3.12 -11.97
CA THR A 75 2.33 1.88 -12.60
C THR A 75 3.22 0.66 -12.32
N ALA A 76 4.52 0.84 -12.11
CA ALA A 76 5.43 -0.25 -11.78
C ALA A 76 5.18 -0.80 -10.37
N ALA A 77 5.06 0.07 -9.37
CA ALA A 77 4.77 -0.30 -7.99
C ALA A 77 3.36 -0.89 -7.86
N VAL A 78 2.35 -0.26 -8.46
CA VAL A 78 0.98 -0.79 -8.49
C VAL A 78 0.96 -2.21 -9.03
N ARG A 79 1.58 -2.45 -10.20
CA ARG A 79 1.62 -3.80 -10.79
C ARG A 79 2.41 -4.79 -9.93
N LEU A 80 3.45 -4.35 -9.22
CA LEU A 80 4.19 -5.20 -8.29
C LEU A 80 3.27 -5.70 -7.16
N TYR A 81 2.53 -4.79 -6.54
CA TYR A 81 1.62 -5.10 -5.44
C TYR A 81 0.43 -5.94 -5.91
N GLU A 82 -0.21 -5.61 -7.03
CA GLU A 82 -1.30 -6.42 -7.59
C GLU A 82 -0.89 -7.88 -7.84
N ARG A 83 0.28 -8.12 -8.46
CA ARG A 83 0.78 -9.48 -8.71
C ARG A 83 1.09 -10.27 -7.44
N ARG A 84 1.25 -9.58 -6.32
CA ARG A 84 1.53 -10.17 -4.99
C ARG A 84 0.27 -10.34 -4.14
N GLY A 85 -0.91 -10.08 -4.70
CA GLY A 85 -2.18 -10.30 -4.04
C GLY A 85 -2.66 -9.14 -3.16
N TRP A 86 -2.03 -7.96 -3.27
CA TRP A 86 -2.51 -6.78 -2.56
C TRP A 86 -3.86 -6.34 -3.15
N ARG A 87 -4.81 -6.02 -2.27
CA ARG A 87 -6.11 -5.45 -2.65
C ARG A 87 -6.24 -4.01 -2.19
N LEU A 88 -6.93 -3.19 -2.99
CA LEU A 88 -7.29 -1.82 -2.63
C LEU A 88 -8.33 -1.81 -1.50
N ILE A 89 -8.12 -0.97 -0.50
CA ILE A 89 -9.01 -0.82 0.66
C ILE A 89 -9.44 0.61 0.93
N GLY A 90 -8.77 1.59 0.31
CA GLY A 90 -9.12 2.99 0.45
C GLY A 90 -8.32 3.89 -0.47
N THR A 91 -8.68 5.16 -0.48
CA THR A 91 -7.87 6.21 -1.09
C THR A 91 -7.73 7.37 -0.12
N GLY A 92 -6.75 8.23 -0.32
CA GLY A 92 -6.61 9.41 0.49
C GLY A 92 -5.58 10.37 -0.06
N ARG A 93 -5.54 11.56 0.50
CA ARG A 93 -4.67 12.63 0.04
C ARG A 93 -3.83 13.12 1.22
N PRO A 94 -2.63 12.56 1.42
CA PRO A 94 -1.75 13.02 2.47
C PRO A 94 -1.14 14.38 2.10
N ASP A 95 -0.77 15.18 3.10
CA ASP A 95 -0.29 16.56 2.91
C ASP A 95 0.99 16.69 2.08
N TRP A 96 1.75 15.61 1.93
CA TRP A 96 2.96 15.57 1.09
C TRP A 96 2.67 15.33 -0.39
N LEU A 97 1.44 14.96 -0.76
CA LEU A 97 1.08 14.63 -2.14
C LEU A 97 0.79 15.90 -2.94
N PRO A 98 1.45 16.14 -4.09
CA PRO A 98 1.15 17.30 -4.93
C PRO A 98 -0.32 17.39 -5.33
N ASP A 99 -0.87 18.59 -5.36
CA ASP A 99 -2.30 18.85 -5.63
C ASP A 99 -2.76 18.31 -6.99
N GLU A 100 -1.88 18.28 -7.98
CA GLU A 100 -2.15 17.80 -9.33
C GLU A 100 -2.05 16.28 -9.50
N TRP A 101 -1.67 15.54 -8.45
CA TRP A 101 -1.53 14.08 -8.47
C TRP A 101 -2.81 13.39 -8.02
N ASP A 102 -3.12 12.24 -8.61
CA ASP A 102 -4.26 11.45 -8.16
C ASP A 102 -4.02 10.97 -6.72
N PRO A 103 -5.06 10.83 -5.88
CA PRO A 103 -4.93 10.34 -4.51
C PRO A 103 -4.12 9.03 -4.42
N VAL A 104 -3.47 8.83 -3.28
CA VAL A 104 -2.80 7.56 -3.01
C VAL A 104 -3.84 6.47 -2.80
N TRP A 105 -3.47 5.25 -3.17
CA TRP A 105 -4.22 4.04 -2.95
C TRP A 105 -3.70 3.35 -1.72
N TYR A 106 -4.58 3.07 -0.77
CA TYR A 106 -4.27 2.26 0.40
C TYR A 106 -4.63 0.81 0.10
N MET A 107 -3.69 -0.09 0.36
CA MET A 107 -3.82 -1.50 0.05
C MET A 107 -3.53 -2.36 1.27
N THR A 108 -4.10 -3.56 1.31
CA THR A 108 -3.79 -4.58 2.30
C THR A 108 -3.41 -5.89 1.61
N LEU A 109 -2.64 -6.69 2.31
CA LEU A 109 -2.35 -8.07 1.94
C LEU A 109 -2.94 -9.00 3.00
N ASP A 110 -3.91 -9.82 2.60
CA ASP A 110 -4.53 -10.81 3.48
C ASP A 110 -3.63 -12.04 3.74
#